data_AF-M0LYN0-F1
#
_entry.id   AF-M0LYN0-F1
#
_cell.length_a   1.000
_cell.length_b   1.000
_cell.length_c   1.000
_cell.angle_alpha   90.00
_cell.angle_beta   90.00
_cell.angle_gamma   90.00
#
_symmetry.space_group_name_H-M   'P 1'
#
loop_
_entity.id
_entity.type
_entity.pdbx_description
1 polymer ?
#
loop_
_entity_poly.entity_id
_entity_poly.type
_entity_poly.pdbx_seq_one_letter_code
_entity_poly.pdbx_strand_id
1 'polypeptide(L)' 'MKQIMAVFGIAGAETALIIVLILVDALQIALNERAAGNIEVVGQFIVVCLIALITLEFLALANPAR' A
#
# COMPACT_ATOMS: atom_id res chain seq x y z
N MET A 1 -19.31 -2.07 22.51
CA MET A 1 -18.61 -3.02 21.60
C MET A 1 -18.88 -2.74 20.12
N LYS A 2 -20.13 -2.60 19.65
CA LYS A 2 -20.43 -2.36 18.21
C LYS A 2 -19.73 -1.12 17.60
N GLN A 3 -19.69 -0.01 18.33
CA GLN A 3 -19.01 1.22 17.87
C GLN A 3 -17.49 1.06 17.77
N ILE A 4 -16.87 0.30 18.69
CA ILE A 4 -15.43 0.07 18.69
C ILE A 4 -15.01 -0.77 17.47
N MET A 5 -15.79 -1.79 17.11
CA MET A 5 -15.56 -2.57 15.89
C MET A 5 -15.69 -1.74 14.60
N ALA A 6 -16.64 -0.79 14.56
CA ALA A 6 -16.79 0.11 13.41
C ALA A 6 -15.57 1.02 13.22
N VAL A 7 -14.99 1.53 14.32
CA VAL A 7 -13.78 2.37 14.28
C VAL A 7 -12.56 1.58 13.76
N PHE A 8 -12.37 0.35 14.22
CA PHE A 8 -11.28 -0.51 13.70
C PHE A 8 -11.47 -0.89 12.22
N GLY A 9 -12.70 -1.09 11.78
CA GLY A 9 -13.02 -1.32 10.36
C GLY A 9 -12.69 -0.11 9.47
N ILE A 10 -13.05 1.09 9.91
CA ILE A 10 -12.78 2.34 9.16
C ILE A 10 -11.27 2.63 9.12
N ALA A 11 -10.58 2.51 10.25
CA ALA A 11 -9.13 2.74 10.32
C ALA A 11 -8.35 1.77 9.41
N GLY A 12 -8.77 0.50 9.34
CA GLY A 12 -8.18 -0.45 8.41
C GLY A 12 -8.43 -0.10 6.94
N ALA A 13 -9.67 0.26 6.58
CA ALA A 13 -10.00 0.64 5.21
C ALA A 13 -9.26 1.91 4.76
N GLU A 14 -9.14 2.91 5.63
CA GLU A 14 -8.39 4.15 5.39
C GLU A 14 -6.90 3.87 5.19
N THR A 15 -6.32 3.00 6.03
CA THR A 15 -4.91 2.59 5.89
C THR A 15 -4.66 1.88 4.56
N ALA A 16 -5.54 0.96 4.16
CA ALA A 16 -5.42 0.28 2.87
C ALA A 16 -5.52 1.26 1.69
N LEU A 17 -6.43 2.23 1.76
CA LEU A 17 -6.57 3.26 0.73
C LEU A 17 -5.31 4.13 0.60
N ILE A 18 -4.73 4.56 1.73
CA ILE A 18 -3.48 5.34 1.74
C ILE A 18 -2.34 4.56 1.08
N ILE A 19 -2.19 3.27 1.42
CA ILE A 19 -1.17 2.40 0.81
C ILE A 19 -1.34 2.34 -0.71
N VAL A 20 -2.58 2.19 -1.20
CA VAL A 20 -2.87 2.15 -2.64
C VAL A 20 -2.51 3.47 -3.32
N LEU A 21 -2.80 4.62 -2.70
CA LEU A 21 -2.44 5.93 -3.26
C LEU A 21 -0.92 6.10 -3.38
N ILE A 22 -0.17 5.69 -2.35
CA ILE A 22 1.30 5.71 -2.38
C ILE A 22 1.84 4.83 -3.51
N LEU A 23 1.25 3.64 -3.72
CA LEU A 23 1.66 2.73 -4.80
C LEU A 23 1.42 3.32 -6.19
N VAL A 24 0.29 3.99 -6.39
CA VAL A 24 -0.03 4.63 -7.67
C VAL A 24 0.96 5.76 -7.97
N ASP A 25 1.30 6.58 -6.98
CA ASP A 25 2.29 7.65 -7.14
C ASP A 25 3.69 7.09 -7.45
N ALA A 26 4.13 6.09 -6.68
CA ALA A 26 5.41 5.42 -6.93
C ALA A 26 5.46 4.74 -8.32
N LEU A 27 4.34 4.19 -8.80
CA LEU A 27 4.22 3.62 -10.14
C LEU A 27 4.38 4.69 -11.22
N GLN A 28 3.74 5.85 -11.06
CA GLN A 28 3.87 6.95 -12.02
C GLN A 28 5.32 7.43 -12.11
N ILE A 29 6.00 7.58 -10.97
CA ILE A 29 7.43 7.93 -10.90
C ILE A 29 8.26 6.87 -11.63
N ALA A 30 8.05 5.58 -11.32
CA ALA A 30 8.81 4.49 -11.92
C ALA A 30 8.63 4.39 -13.43
N LEU A 31 7.43 4.63 -13.95
CA LEU A 31 7.16 4.62 -15.40
C LEU A 31 7.85 5.81 -16.10
N ASN A 32 7.83 6.99 -15.48
CA ASN A 32 8.51 8.17 -16.01
C ASN A 32 10.04 7.98 -16.03
N GLU A 33 10.61 7.47 -14.95
CA GLU A 33 12.05 7.21 -14.82
C GLU A 33 12.52 6.07 -15.74
N ARG A 34 11.69 5.02 -15.92
CA ARG A 34 11.94 3.97 -16.92
C ARG A 34 12.03 4.55 -18.33
N ALA A 35 11.14 5.47 -18.69
CA ALA A 35 11.17 6.14 -19.98
C ALA A 35 12.42 7.03 -20.15
N ALA A 36 12.97 7.55 -19.05
CA ALA A 36 14.22 8.29 -19.00
C ALA A 36 15.48 7.39 -18.94
N GLY A 37 15.33 6.06 -18.91
CA GLY A 37 16.45 5.10 -18.85
C GLY A 37 17.02 4.86 -17.45
N ASN A 38 16.37 5.37 -16.40
CA ASN A 38 16.80 5.20 -15.02
C ASN A 38 16.19 3.94 -14.39
N ILE A 39 16.90 2.81 -14.53
CA ILE A 39 16.42 1.50 -14.07
C ILE A 39 16.49 1.36 -12.55
N GLU A 40 17.31 2.16 -11.85
CA GLU A 40 17.44 2.10 -10.40
C GLU A 40 16.12 2.42 -9.69
N VAL A 41 15.39 3.42 -10.18
CA VAL A 41 14.09 3.82 -9.62
C VAL A 41 13.02 2.75 -9.83
N VAL A 42 13.10 1.99 -10.92
CA VAL A 42 12.23 0.82 -11.14
C VAL A 42 12.50 -0.25 -10.07
N GLY A 43 13.76 -0.48 -9.71
CA GLY A 43 14.14 -1.37 -8.60
C GLY A 43 13.58 -0.90 -7.26
N GLN A 44 13.68 0.39 -6.97
CA GLN A 44 13.10 0.99 -5.76
C GLN A 44 11.57 0.85 -5.71
N PHE A 45 10.89 1.03 -6.84
CA PHE A 45 9.45 0.81 -6.94
C PHE A 45 9.03 -0.64 -6.62
N ILE A 46 9.80 -1.63 -7.08
CA ILE A 46 9.55 -3.04 -6.74
C ILE A 46 9.65 -3.26 -5.23
N VAL A 47 10.66 -2.67 -4.57
CA VAL A 47 10.81 -2.76 -3.11
C VAL A 47 9.62 -2.11 -2.39
N VAL A 48 9.16 -0.94 -2.84
CA VAL A 48 7.96 -0.28 -2.30
C VAL A 48 6.73 -1.17 -2.45
N CYS A 49 6.54 -1.82 -3.61
CA CYS A 49 5.45 -2.78 -3.81
C CYS A 49 5.48 -3.95 -2.83
N LEU A 50 6.66 -4.53 -2.57
CA LEU A 50 6.82 -5.63 -1.62
C LEU A 50 6.47 -5.21 -0.19
N ILE A 51 6.93 -4.04 0.25
CA ILE A 51 6.60 -3.50 1.58
C ILE A 51 5.09 -3.25 1.71
N ALA A 52 4.46 -2.71 0.67
CA ALA A 52 3.02 -2.47 0.66
C ALA A 52 2.21 -3.77 0.74
N LEU A 53 2.59 -4.81 -0.02
CA LEU A 53 1.96 -6.13 0.04
C LEU A 53 2.04 -6.72 1.44
N ILE A 54 3.24 -6.73 2.05
CA ILE A 54 3.44 -7.21 3.42
C ILE A 54 2.56 -6.43 4.40
N THR A 55 2.47 -5.11 4.25
CA THR A 55 1.66 -4.25 5.12
C THR A 55 0.17 -4.57 4.98
N LEU A 56 -0.32 -4.79 3.76
CA LEU A 56 -1.71 -5.18 3.51
C LEU A 56 -2.02 -6.58 4.07
N GLU A 57 -1.08 -7.53 4.01
CA GLU A 57 -1.23 -8.85 4.63
C GLU A 57 -1.29 -8.75 6.17
N PHE A 58 -0.42 -7.96 6.79
CA PHE A 58 -0.49 -7.70 8.24
C PHE A 58 -1.80 -7.03 8.64
N LEU A 59 -2.29 -6.09 7.82
CA LEU A 59 -3.57 -5.43 8.05
C LEU A 59 -4.74 -6.41 7.93
N ALA A 60 -4.69 -7.33 6.96
CA ALA A 60 -5.67 -8.39 6.80
C ALA A 60 -5.65 -9.39 7.97
N LEU A 61 -4.47 -9.76 8.47
CA LEU A 61 -4.31 -10.62 9.65
C LEU A 61 -4.77 -9.92 10.94
N ALA A 62 -4.56 -8.61 11.06
CA ALA A 62 -4.97 -7.80 12.21
C ALA A 62 -6.48 -7.53 12.26
N ASN A 63 -7.16 -7.67 11.12
CA ASN A 63 -8.60 -7.50 11.01
C ASN A 63 -9.27 -8.81 10.52
N PRO A 64 -9.17 -9.92 11.28
CA PRO A 64 -9.67 -11.23 10.89
C PRO A 64 -11.21 -11.31 10.97
N ALA A 65 -11.89 -10.18 11.09
CA ALA A 65 -13.31 -10.05 11.40
C ALA A 65 -14.20 -9.80 10.15
N ARG A 66 -13.73 -10.28 8.99
CA ARG A 66 -14.61 -11.06 8.13
C ARG A 66 -14.53 -12.52 8.55
#